data_AF-A0A6V8JZZ7-F1
#
_entry.id   AF-A0A6V8JZZ7-F1
#
_cell.length_a   1.000
_cell.length_b   1.000
_cell.length_c   1.000
_cell.angle_alpha   90.00
_cell.angle_beta   90.00
_cell.angle_gamma   90.00
#
_symmetry.space_group_name_H-M   'P 1'
#
loop_
_entity.id
_entity.type
_entity.pdbx_description
1 polymer ?
#
loop_
_entity_poly.entity_id
_entity_poly.type
_entity_poly.pdbx_seq_one_letter_code
_entity_poly.pdbx_strand_id
1 'polypeptide(L)'
;MIRAATGRPVLGVLPWQLDLWLDAEDSLAYGRVLGRPASPRGREWLRVAVVRLPRVSNATDAEALATEPGVRVRLTIEPAELADADLVVLPGSKSTVDDLAWLRETGLADAVLAHAASGRPVLGICGGFQMLGALVHDEVESRRGTVPGLGLLPVEVTFGARKTLAQSAGVAFGSVPVRGYEIHHGYVSRADPGLAPFIRYVDGRGEGAVAGNVFGTHWHGAFESDEFRRRFLAEAARLAGRSGFAVAPDTVFAAARERTLDLLGDLVEEHLDTGALWRLIESGTPRLPSISAVLA
;
A
#
# COMPACT_ATOMS: atom_id res chain seq x y z
N MET A 1 23.17 0.78 -32.10
CA MET A 1 24.23 0.38 -31.15
C MET A 1 24.00 -1.01 -30.55
N ILE A 2 22.85 -1.33 -29.94
CA ILE A 2 22.60 -2.65 -29.31
C ILE A 2 22.68 -3.82 -30.30
N ARG A 3 22.00 -3.73 -31.45
CA ARG A 3 22.05 -4.79 -32.49
C ARG A 3 23.46 -5.03 -33.04
N ALA A 4 24.23 -3.97 -33.23
CA ALA A 4 25.61 -4.06 -33.70
C ALA A 4 26.53 -4.75 -32.68
N ALA A 5 26.34 -4.50 -31.38
CA ALA A 5 27.14 -5.10 -30.32
C ALA A 5 26.74 -6.54 -29.97
N THR A 6 25.47 -6.91 -30.14
CA THR A 6 24.92 -8.19 -29.66
C THR A 6 24.55 -9.17 -30.77
N GLY A 7 24.42 -8.69 -32.02
CA GLY A 7 23.82 -9.45 -33.12
C GLY A 7 22.31 -9.70 -32.97
N ARG A 8 21.68 -9.22 -31.88
CA ARG A 8 20.26 -9.47 -31.58
C ARG A 8 19.35 -8.41 -32.18
N PRO A 9 18.18 -8.79 -32.73
CA PRO A 9 17.18 -7.81 -33.15
C PRO A 9 16.70 -7.01 -31.94
N VAL A 10 16.60 -5.70 -32.10
CA VAL A 10 15.92 -4.84 -31.14
C VAL A 10 14.46 -4.82 -31.56
N LEU A 11 13.57 -5.30 -30.68
CA LEU A 11 12.14 -5.41 -30.98
C LEU A 11 11.39 -4.11 -30.75
N GLY A 12 12.04 -3.08 -30.21
CA GLY A 12 11.44 -1.77 -29.97
C GLY A 12 12.13 -1.03 -28.83
N VAL A 13 11.71 0.20 -28.60
CA VAL A 13 12.19 1.04 -27.49
C VAL A 13 10.98 1.74 -26.89
N LEU A 14 10.61 1.37 -25.67
CA LEU A 14 9.55 2.08 -24.93
C LEU A 14 10.08 3.45 -24.50
N PRO A 15 9.43 4.56 -24.88
CA PRO A 15 9.81 5.86 -24.38
C PRO A 15 9.48 5.96 -22.89
N TRP A 16 10.26 6.77 -22.19
CA TRP A 16 9.92 7.14 -20.82
C TRP A 16 8.64 7.96 -20.80
N GLN A 17 7.62 7.49 -20.08
CA GLN A 17 6.38 8.23 -19.85
C GLN A 17 6.26 8.66 -18.40
N LEU A 18 6.07 9.96 -18.19
CA LEU A 18 5.98 10.54 -16.85
C LEU A 18 4.69 10.13 -16.14
N ASP A 19 3.61 9.93 -16.89
CA ASP A 19 2.29 9.60 -16.37
C ASP A 19 2.07 8.08 -16.25
N LEU A 20 3.05 7.26 -16.66
CA LEU A 20 3.02 5.81 -16.48
C LEU A 20 3.57 5.44 -15.10
N TRP A 21 2.66 5.19 -14.15
CA TRP A 21 2.99 4.71 -12.81
C TRP A 21 2.40 3.32 -12.59
N LEU A 22 3.24 2.29 -12.68
CA LEU A 22 2.81 0.90 -12.47
C LEU A 22 2.96 0.48 -11.02
N ASP A 23 2.08 -0.44 -10.60
CA ASP A 23 2.07 -1.06 -9.27
C ASP A 23 3.51 -1.37 -8.84
N ALA A 24 3.99 -0.68 -7.80
CA ALA A 24 5.37 -0.79 -7.34
C ALA A 24 5.57 -2.11 -6.54
N GLU A 25 5.35 -3.26 -7.18
CA GLU A 25 5.48 -4.56 -6.53
C GLU A 25 6.94 -4.92 -6.26
N ASP A 26 7.86 -4.47 -7.12
CA ASP A 26 9.30 -4.62 -6.91
C ASP A 26 10.09 -3.43 -7.47
N SER A 27 10.79 -2.74 -6.56
CA SER A 27 12.02 -1.97 -6.81
C SER A 27 11.91 -0.58 -7.45
N LEU A 28 12.39 0.42 -6.68
CA LEU A 28 12.93 1.69 -7.19
C LEU A 28 11.94 2.56 -7.99
N ALA A 29 10.83 2.94 -7.35
CA ALA A 29 10.07 4.10 -7.80
C ALA A 29 11.02 5.32 -7.82
N TYR A 30 11.40 5.76 -9.02
CA TYR A 30 12.12 7.02 -9.24
C TYR A 30 11.17 8.17 -8.88
N GLY A 31 11.19 8.55 -7.61
CA GLY A 31 10.28 9.54 -7.04
C GLY A 31 9.71 9.05 -5.72
N ARG A 32 9.92 9.83 -4.65
CA ARG A 32 9.35 9.51 -3.33
C ARG A 32 7.83 9.70 -3.28
N VAL A 33 7.24 10.38 -4.25
CA VAL A 33 5.80 10.66 -4.34
C VAL A 33 5.16 9.65 -5.27
N LEU A 34 4.06 9.01 -4.83
CA LEU A 34 3.32 8.06 -5.65
C LEU A 34 2.51 8.79 -6.72
N GLY A 35 2.76 8.47 -7.98
CA GLY A 35 2.11 9.07 -9.13
C GLY A 35 2.27 10.59 -9.21
N ARG A 36 1.40 11.22 -10.01
CA ARG A 36 1.33 12.67 -10.15
C ARG A 36 0.01 13.18 -9.56
N PRO A 37 0.02 13.75 -8.35
CA PRO A 37 -1.24 14.06 -7.69
C PRO A 37 -1.92 15.25 -8.37
N ALA A 38 -3.21 15.09 -8.67
CA ALA A 38 -4.03 16.16 -9.21
C ALA A 38 -4.19 17.31 -8.20
N SER A 39 -4.46 18.52 -8.71
CA SER A 39 -4.65 19.69 -7.86
C SER A 39 -5.81 19.48 -6.88
N PRO A 40 -5.74 20.02 -5.64
CA PRO A 40 -6.83 19.92 -4.69
C PRO A 40 -8.12 20.52 -5.25
N ARG A 41 -9.26 19.87 -4.95
CA ARG A 41 -10.58 20.49 -5.16
C ARG A 41 -10.88 21.58 -4.13
N GLY A 42 -10.24 21.49 -2.96
CA GLY A 42 -10.26 22.49 -1.90
C GLY A 42 -9.08 23.47 -1.98
N ARG A 43 -8.77 24.13 -0.85
CA ARG A 43 -7.66 25.09 -0.73
C ARG A 43 -6.38 24.48 -0.14
N GLU A 44 -6.49 23.28 0.44
CA GLU A 44 -5.37 22.61 1.10
C GLU A 44 -5.07 21.24 0.48
N TRP A 45 -3.80 20.87 0.57
CA TRP A 45 -3.33 19.51 0.31
C TRP A 45 -3.47 18.65 1.57
N LEU A 46 -3.72 17.36 1.39
CA LEU A 46 -3.54 16.34 2.43
C LEU A 46 -2.24 15.59 2.19
N ARG A 47 -1.25 15.75 3.09
CA ARG A 47 0.07 15.12 2.97
C ARG A 47 0.06 13.77 3.69
N VAL A 48 0.28 12.70 2.95
CA VAL A 48 0.30 11.34 3.46
C VAL A 48 1.72 10.80 3.40
N ALA A 49 2.26 10.34 4.53
CA ALA A 49 3.53 9.64 4.60
C ALA A 49 3.28 8.15 4.81
N VAL A 50 3.65 7.34 3.83
CA VAL A 50 3.62 5.88 3.90
C VAL A 50 5.02 5.41 4.23
N VAL A 51 5.17 4.65 5.30
CA VAL A 51 6.47 4.10 5.66
C VAL A 51 6.85 3.02 4.65
N ARG A 52 7.99 3.21 3.99
CA ARG A 52 8.53 2.25 3.03
C ARG A 52 9.27 1.14 3.77
N LEU A 53 8.50 0.18 4.27
CA LEU A 53 9.03 -0.98 4.98
C LEU A 53 9.95 -1.82 4.07
N PRO A 54 11.02 -2.45 4.61
CA PRO A 54 11.92 -3.30 3.83
C PRO A 54 11.21 -4.45 3.12
N ARG A 55 10.13 -4.98 3.71
CA ARG A 55 9.36 -6.11 3.18
C ARG A 55 7.90 -5.72 2.94
N VAL A 56 7.69 -4.51 2.43
CA VAL A 56 6.36 -4.00 2.08
C VAL A 56 5.59 -5.01 1.22
N SER A 57 4.30 -5.16 1.50
CA SER A 57 3.37 -5.92 0.68
C SER A 57 2.24 -5.01 0.20
N ASN A 58 1.70 -5.31 -0.99
CA ASN A 58 0.49 -4.68 -1.51
C ASN A 58 0.56 -3.14 -1.52
N ALA A 59 1.65 -2.60 -2.10
CA ALA A 59 1.86 -1.15 -2.21
C ALA A 59 0.70 -0.40 -2.91
N THR A 60 -0.13 -1.13 -3.66
CA THR A 60 -1.37 -0.66 -4.30
C THR A 60 -2.37 -0.02 -3.32
N ASP A 61 -2.35 -0.38 -2.03
CA ASP A 61 -3.18 0.28 -1.02
C ASP A 61 -2.87 1.79 -0.91
N ALA A 62 -1.59 2.14 -1.00
CA ALA A 62 -1.14 3.53 -0.95
C ALA A 62 -1.44 4.28 -2.26
N GLU A 63 -1.39 3.57 -3.38
CA GLU A 63 -1.74 4.12 -4.70
C GLU A 63 -3.22 4.49 -4.76
N ALA A 64 -4.10 3.68 -4.15
CA ALA A 64 -5.52 4.01 -4.04
C ALA A 64 -5.72 5.38 -3.37
N LEU A 65 -5.00 5.65 -2.27
CA LEU A 65 -5.02 6.97 -1.63
C LEU A 65 -4.49 8.08 -2.56
N ALA A 66 -3.43 7.79 -3.32
CA ALA A 66 -2.79 8.75 -4.22
C ALA A 66 -3.66 9.15 -5.43
N THR A 67 -4.67 8.34 -5.78
CA THR A 67 -5.61 8.68 -6.86
C THR A 67 -6.53 9.85 -6.53
N GLU A 68 -6.71 10.18 -5.25
CA GLU A 68 -7.62 11.24 -4.82
C GLU A 68 -7.00 12.64 -5.06
N PRO A 69 -7.65 13.54 -5.81
CA PRO A 69 -7.15 14.89 -6.03
C PRO A 69 -6.89 15.65 -4.73
N GLY A 70 -5.73 16.33 -4.65
CA GLY A 70 -5.31 17.03 -3.45
C GLY A 70 -4.68 16.16 -2.36
N VAL A 71 -4.59 14.84 -2.54
CA VAL A 71 -3.79 13.96 -1.70
C VAL A 71 -2.39 13.84 -2.29
N ARG A 72 -1.36 14.06 -1.46
CA ARG A 72 0.03 13.84 -1.84
C ARG A 72 0.60 12.70 -1.00
N VAL A 73 0.73 11.53 -1.61
CA VAL A 73 1.27 10.34 -0.95
C VAL A 73 2.77 10.22 -1.19
N ARG A 74 3.52 10.04 -0.12
CA ARG A 74 4.97 9.91 -0.13
C ARG A 74 5.42 8.63 0.53
N LEU A 75 6.23 7.83 -0.17
CA LEU A 75 6.97 6.71 0.39
C LEU A 75 8.25 7.23 1.07
N THR A 76 8.45 6.85 2.33
CA THR A 76 9.58 7.39 3.11
C THR A 76 10.19 6.40 4.10
N ILE A 77 11.47 6.61 4.38
CA ILE A 77 12.22 5.96 5.47
C ILE A 77 12.73 7.01 6.47
N GLU A 78 12.31 8.27 6.34
CA GLU A 78 12.83 9.41 7.11
C GLU A 78 11.84 9.81 8.21
N PRO A 79 12.21 9.72 9.50
CA PRO A 79 11.36 10.12 10.63
C PRO A 79 10.82 11.55 10.53
N ALA A 80 11.62 12.49 10.01
CA ALA A 80 11.21 13.89 9.85
C ALA A 80 9.99 14.05 8.91
N GLU A 81 9.86 13.18 7.90
CA GLU A 81 8.72 13.26 6.98
C GLU A 81 7.42 12.73 7.60
N LEU A 82 7.49 11.82 8.58
CA LEU A 82 6.34 11.42 9.38
C LEU A 82 5.88 12.56 10.29
N ALA A 83 6.84 13.30 10.87
CA ALA A 83 6.55 14.46 11.69
C ALA A 83 5.86 15.57 10.90
N ASP A 84 6.20 15.74 9.62
CA ASP A 84 5.58 16.72 8.73
C ASP A 84 4.26 16.27 8.11
N ALA A 85 3.91 14.97 8.19
CA ALA A 85 2.71 14.44 7.55
C ALA A 85 1.42 14.91 8.23
N ASP A 86 0.32 14.85 7.48
CA ASP A 86 -1.04 15.00 7.98
C ASP A 86 -1.67 13.63 8.28
N LEU A 87 -1.24 12.57 7.57
CA LEU A 87 -1.61 11.17 7.81
C LEU A 87 -0.35 10.30 7.69
N VAL A 88 -0.12 9.43 8.67
CA VAL A 88 0.91 8.38 8.58
C VAL A 88 0.27 7.03 8.28
N VAL A 89 0.85 6.28 7.34
CA VAL A 89 0.41 4.95 6.95
C VAL A 89 1.52 3.93 7.18
N LEU A 90 1.22 2.88 7.96
CA LEU A 90 1.99 1.64 8.01
C LEU A 90 1.36 0.64 7.04
N PRO A 91 2.00 0.34 5.90
CA PRO A 91 1.44 -0.57 4.90
C PRO A 91 1.55 -2.03 5.33
N GLY A 92 1.09 -2.94 4.48
CA GLY A 92 1.30 -4.37 4.67
C GLY A 92 2.78 -4.74 4.72
N SER A 93 3.09 -5.82 5.45
CA SER A 93 4.43 -6.39 5.55
C SER A 93 4.38 -7.89 5.33
N LYS A 94 5.38 -8.42 4.60
CA LYS A 94 5.61 -9.86 4.44
C LYS A 94 6.40 -10.47 5.62
N SER A 95 6.90 -9.66 6.55
CA SER A 95 7.47 -10.09 7.83
C SER A 95 7.23 -9.02 8.90
N THR A 96 6.05 -9.09 9.53
CA THR A 96 5.57 -8.07 10.47
C THR A 96 6.54 -7.83 11.62
N VAL A 97 7.10 -8.89 12.23
CA VAL A 97 7.97 -8.74 13.40
C VAL A 97 9.35 -8.18 13.03
N ASP A 98 9.92 -8.58 11.88
CA ASP A 98 11.23 -8.05 11.45
C ASP A 98 11.12 -6.58 11.01
N ASP A 99 10.04 -6.22 10.32
CA ASP A 99 9.81 -4.83 9.92
C ASP A 99 9.47 -3.94 11.13
N LEU A 100 8.79 -4.48 12.15
CA LEU A 100 8.61 -3.77 13.43
C LEU A 100 9.94 -3.53 14.16
N ALA A 101 10.84 -4.51 14.16
CA ALA A 101 12.19 -4.33 14.71
C ALA A 101 12.95 -3.24 13.94
N TRP A 102 12.88 -3.27 12.61
CA TRP A 102 13.49 -2.26 11.75
C TRP A 102 12.93 -0.84 11.99
N LEU A 103 11.61 -0.70 12.19
CA LEU A 103 10.99 0.59 12.55
C LEU A 103 11.59 1.17 13.83
N ARG A 104 11.87 0.32 14.82
CA ARG A 104 12.51 0.72 16.09
C ARG A 104 13.95 1.11 15.88
N GLU A 105 14.72 0.29 15.19
CA GLU A 105 16.15 0.52 14.91
C GLU A 105 16.41 1.81 14.13
N THR A 106 15.45 2.23 13.30
CA THR A 106 15.55 3.45 12.46
C THR A 106 14.93 4.69 13.08
N GLY A 107 14.33 4.59 14.27
CA GLY A 107 13.61 5.70 14.92
C GLY A 107 12.26 6.06 14.27
N LEU A 108 11.82 5.31 13.25
CA LEU A 108 10.51 5.50 12.63
C LEU A 108 9.36 5.13 13.59
N ALA A 109 9.55 4.14 14.45
CA ALA A 109 8.57 3.77 15.48
C ALA A 109 8.25 4.97 16.40
N ASP A 110 9.28 5.66 16.88
CA ASP A 110 9.12 6.84 17.74
C ASP A 110 8.42 7.99 17.00
N ALA A 111 8.73 8.18 15.71
CA ALA A 111 8.05 9.17 14.88
C ALA A 111 6.56 8.85 14.66
N VAL A 112 6.19 7.58 14.46
CA VAL A 112 4.78 7.14 14.39
C VAL A 112 4.07 7.43 15.73
N LEU A 113 4.69 7.07 16.85
CA LEU A 113 4.14 7.30 18.19
C LEU A 113 3.95 8.81 18.47
N ALA A 114 4.95 9.63 18.15
CA ALA A 114 4.86 11.09 18.31
C ALA A 114 3.78 11.70 17.40
N HIS A 115 3.64 11.21 16.16
CA HIS A 115 2.59 11.63 15.24
C HIS A 115 1.21 11.32 15.81
N ALA A 116 0.97 10.09 16.27
CA ALA A 116 -0.28 9.68 16.91
C ALA A 116 -0.56 10.49 18.18
N ALA A 117 0.43 10.70 19.04
CA ALA A 117 0.31 11.48 20.27
C ALA A 117 -0.07 12.95 20.03
N SER A 118 0.26 13.50 18.85
CA SER A 118 -0.17 14.84 18.43
C SER A 118 -1.62 14.92 17.94
N GLY A 119 -2.38 13.83 18.01
CA GLY A 119 -3.78 13.75 17.59
C GLY A 119 -3.99 13.56 16.09
N ARG A 120 -2.91 13.43 15.31
CA ARG A 120 -2.94 13.26 13.85
C ARG A 120 -3.12 11.79 13.45
N PRO A 121 -3.86 11.50 12.37
CA PRO A 121 -4.30 10.15 12.06
C PRO A 121 -3.14 9.22 11.69
N VAL A 122 -3.24 7.98 12.17
CA VAL A 122 -2.38 6.86 11.77
C VAL A 122 -3.24 5.73 11.23
N LEU A 123 -2.85 5.16 10.08
CA LEU A 123 -3.49 4.01 9.46
C LEU A 123 -2.51 2.84 9.38
N GLY A 124 -2.90 1.68 9.90
CA GLY A 124 -2.22 0.42 9.67
C GLY A 124 -3.02 -0.48 8.73
N ILE A 125 -2.35 -1.11 7.77
CA ILE A 125 -2.95 -2.08 6.85
C ILE A 125 -2.22 -3.41 6.97
N CYS A 126 -2.95 -4.50 7.20
CA CYS A 126 -2.43 -5.86 7.35
C CYS A 126 -1.26 -5.92 8.35
N GLY A 127 -0.03 -6.23 7.91
CA GLY A 127 1.15 -6.20 8.78
C GLY A 127 1.31 -4.89 9.54
N GLY A 128 1.06 -3.74 8.91
CA GLY A 128 1.07 -2.44 9.58
C GLY A 128 -0.01 -2.28 10.65
N PHE A 129 -1.21 -2.86 10.45
CA PHE A 129 -2.23 -2.91 11.51
C PHE A 129 -1.73 -3.77 12.68
N GLN A 130 -1.13 -4.92 12.39
CA GLN A 130 -0.64 -5.83 13.42
C GLN A 130 0.47 -5.18 14.27
N MET A 131 1.35 -4.38 13.64
CA MET A 131 2.37 -3.59 14.34
C MET A 131 1.77 -2.56 15.32
N LEU A 132 0.60 -2.01 15.04
CA LEU A 132 -0.06 -1.01 15.90
C LEU A 132 -0.61 -1.61 17.19
N GLY A 133 -0.80 -2.94 17.25
CA GLY A 133 -1.31 -3.64 18.42
C GLY A 133 -0.41 -3.54 19.66
N ALA A 134 -0.92 -4.02 20.80
CA ALA A 134 -0.18 -4.09 22.06
C ALA A 134 0.88 -5.20 22.03
N LEU A 135 0.50 -6.38 21.53
CA LEU A 135 1.37 -7.56 21.44
C LEU A 135 1.21 -8.25 20.09
N VAL A 136 2.30 -8.82 19.59
CA VAL A 136 2.33 -9.71 18.44
C VAL A 136 2.92 -11.05 18.88
N HIS A 137 2.14 -12.11 18.77
CA HIS A 137 2.54 -13.48 19.04
C HIS A 137 2.82 -14.19 17.72
N ASP A 138 4.08 -14.37 17.38
CA ASP A 138 4.52 -14.93 16.11
C ASP A 138 5.52 -16.07 16.27
N GLU A 139 4.96 -17.28 16.32
CA GLU A 139 5.68 -18.56 16.27
C GLU A 139 5.77 -19.13 14.84
N VAL A 140 5.24 -18.42 13.84
CA VAL A 140 5.02 -18.96 12.48
C VAL A 140 5.95 -18.31 11.47
N GLU A 141 5.84 -17.00 11.26
CA GLU A 141 6.63 -16.28 10.26
C GLU A 141 8.02 -15.95 10.81
N SER A 142 8.10 -15.24 11.94
CA SER A 142 9.38 -14.83 12.55
C SER A 142 9.94 -15.84 13.55
N ARG A 143 9.08 -16.68 14.17
CA ARG A 143 9.45 -17.63 15.24
C ARG A 143 10.12 -16.97 16.46
N ARG A 144 9.78 -15.71 16.73
CA ARG A 144 10.31 -14.93 17.86
C ARG A 144 9.40 -14.99 19.10
N GLY A 145 8.30 -15.73 19.03
CA GLY A 145 7.32 -15.82 20.11
C GLY A 145 6.58 -14.52 20.29
N THR A 146 6.55 -14.00 21.52
CA THR A 146 5.79 -12.77 21.84
C THR A 146 6.70 -11.55 21.81
N VAL A 147 6.33 -10.55 21.01
CA VAL A 147 7.00 -9.24 20.97
C VAL A 147 5.99 -8.12 21.27
N PRO A 148 6.42 -7.03 21.94
CA PRO A 148 5.57 -5.84 22.04
C PRO A 148 5.33 -5.25 20.65
N GLY A 149 4.09 -4.83 20.38
CA GLY A 149 3.77 -3.96 19.25
C GLY A 149 4.08 -2.49 19.56
N LEU A 150 3.51 -1.56 18.80
CA LEU A 150 3.61 -0.12 19.07
C LEU A 150 2.65 0.33 20.19
N GLY A 151 1.64 -0.48 20.51
CA GLY A 151 0.71 -0.19 21.62
C GLY A 151 -0.25 0.96 21.35
N LEU A 152 -0.50 1.29 20.07
CA LEU A 152 -1.44 2.34 19.67
C LEU A 152 -2.88 1.84 19.57
N LEU A 153 -3.07 0.53 19.39
CA LEU A 153 -4.37 -0.13 19.41
C LEU A 153 -4.38 -1.19 20.52
N PRO A 154 -5.43 -1.25 21.37
CA PRO A 154 -5.54 -2.25 22.43
C PRO A 154 -6.02 -3.60 21.88
N VAL A 155 -5.19 -4.17 21.00
CA VAL A 155 -5.38 -5.48 20.38
C VAL A 155 -4.12 -6.32 20.52
N GLU A 156 -4.31 -7.63 20.68
CA GLU A 156 -3.24 -8.62 20.57
C GLU A 156 -3.43 -9.39 19.27
N VAL A 157 -2.33 -9.61 18.55
CA VAL A 157 -2.32 -10.33 17.27
C VAL A 157 -1.61 -11.65 17.46
N THR A 158 -2.19 -12.74 16.98
CA THR A 158 -1.55 -14.06 16.98
C THR A 158 -1.43 -14.59 15.56
N PHE A 159 -0.24 -15.05 15.20
CA PHE A 159 0.02 -15.70 13.91
C PHE A 159 -0.33 -17.18 14.01
N GLY A 160 -1.26 -17.61 13.16
CA GLY A 160 -1.66 -19.00 13.03
C GLY A 160 -0.96 -19.69 11.85
N ALA A 161 -0.79 -21.02 11.95
CA ALA A 161 -0.25 -21.81 10.85
C ALA A 161 -1.13 -21.74 9.58
N ARG A 162 -2.44 -21.60 9.76
CA ARG A 162 -3.39 -21.43 8.65
C ARG A 162 -3.44 -19.97 8.22
N LYS A 163 -3.15 -19.72 6.95
CA LYS A 163 -3.28 -18.41 6.32
C LYS A 163 -4.75 -18.11 6.04
N THR A 164 -5.19 -16.91 6.38
CA THR A 164 -6.49 -16.37 5.97
C THR A 164 -6.35 -15.88 4.53
N LEU A 165 -7.17 -16.43 3.64
CA LEU A 165 -7.26 -16.07 2.22
C LEU A 165 -8.74 -15.89 1.88
N ALA A 166 -9.19 -14.64 1.70
CA ALA A 166 -10.60 -14.37 1.44
C ALA A 166 -10.78 -13.09 0.63
N GLN A 167 -11.79 -13.07 -0.23
CA GLN A 167 -12.39 -11.82 -0.68
C GLN A 167 -13.45 -11.42 0.35
N SER A 168 -13.43 -10.16 0.77
CA SER A 168 -14.21 -9.69 1.88
C SER A 168 -15.03 -8.46 1.50
N ALA A 169 -16.25 -8.39 2.04
CA ALA A 169 -17.17 -7.29 1.82
C ALA A 169 -17.90 -6.95 3.12
N GLY A 170 -18.19 -5.67 3.28
CA GLY A 170 -18.76 -5.13 4.49
C GLY A 170 -19.15 -3.66 4.37
N VAL A 171 -19.29 -3.01 5.51
CA VAL A 171 -19.59 -1.59 5.62
C VAL A 171 -18.71 -0.91 6.67
N ALA A 172 -18.43 0.37 6.46
CA ALA A 172 -17.78 1.25 7.42
C ALA A 172 -18.48 2.63 7.43
N PHE A 173 -18.07 3.52 8.33
CA PHE A 173 -18.61 4.89 8.43
C PHE A 173 -20.16 4.95 8.38
N GLY A 174 -20.80 4.08 9.16
CA GLY A 174 -22.24 3.84 9.12
C GLY A 174 -22.58 2.72 8.13
N SER A 175 -22.90 3.08 6.89
CA SER A 175 -23.40 2.15 5.87
C SER A 175 -22.63 2.21 4.55
N VAL A 176 -21.41 2.76 4.57
CA VAL A 176 -20.60 2.92 3.36
C VAL A 176 -20.05 1.55 2.96
N PRO A 177 -20.38 1.02 1.77
CA PRO A 177 -19.88 -0.29 1.34
C PRO A 177 -18.36 -0.29 1.19
N VAL A 178 -17.74 -1.37 1.65
CA VAL A 178 -16.30 -1.61 1.50
C VAL A 178 -16.10 -3.02 0.96
N ARG A 179 -15.21 -3.15 -0.02
CA ARG A 179 -14.70 -4.43 -0.50
C ARG A 179 -13.19 -4.44 -0.36
N GLY A 180 -12.64 -5.61 -0.11
CA GLY A 180 -11.21 -5.83 -0.02
C GLY A 180 -10.90 -7.31 -0.04
N TYR A 181 -9.68 -7.66 0.35
CA TYR A 181 -9.27 -9.04 0.48
C TYR A 181 -8.28 -9.20 1.62
N GLU A 182 -8.18 -10.43 2.10
CA GLU A 182 -7.36 -10.83 3.24
C GLU A 182 -6.31 -11.84 2.78
N ILE A 183 -5.06 -11.61 3.18
CA ILE A 183 -3.92 -12.49 2.85
C ILE A 183 -2.90 -12.50 3.99
N HIS A 184 -3.30 -12.98 5.17
CA HIS A 184 -2.51 -12.83 6.39
C HIS A 184 -2.51 -14.10 7.26
N HIS A 185 -1.45 -14.29 8.04
CA HIS A 185 -1.37 -15.32 9.08
C HIS A 185 -1.84 -14.79 10.45
N GLY A 186 -1.59 -13.51 10.72
CA GLY A 186 -1.95 -12.84 11.97
C GLY A 186 -3.43 -12.49 12.05
N TYR A 187 -4.10 -12.89 13.13
CA TYR A 187 -5.48 -12.49 13.44
C TYR A 187 -5.54 -11.82 14.82
N VAL A 188 -6.55 -10.97 15.04
CA VAL A 188 -6.81 -10.39 16.36
C VAL A 188 -7.29 -11.50 17.30
N SER A 189 -6.45 -11.89 18.27
CA SER A 189 -6.75 -12.95 19.24
C SER A 189 -7.35 -12.38 20.52
N ARG A 190 -7.04 -11.12 20.85
CA ARG A 190 -7.69 -10.35 21.92
C ARG A 190 -7.87 -8.90 21.51
N ALA A 191 -8.94 -8.30 22.00
CA ALA A 191 -9.20 -6.88 21.87
C ALA A 191 -9.99 -6.40 23.10
N ASP A 192 -9.82 -5.13 23.46
CA ASP A 192 -10.65 -4.51 24.48
C ASP A 192 -12.15 -4.58 24.08
N PRO A 193 -13.06 -5.01 24.97
CA PRO A 193 -14.48 -5.18 24.62
C PRO A 193 -15.19 -3.91 24.11
N GLY A 194 -14.68 -2.73 24.46
CA GLY A 194 -15.21 -1.43 24.01
C GLY A 194 -14.60 -0.92 22.71
N LEU A 195 -13.64 -1.63 22.12
CA LEU A 195 -12.95 -1.19 20.92
C LEU A 195 -13.87 -1.30 19.70
N ALA A 196 -14.08 -0.17 19.02
CA ALA A 196 -14.89 -0.15 17.82
C ALA A 196 -14.13 -0.80 16.65
N PRO A 197 -14.77 -1.70 15.87
CA PRO A 197 -14.17 -2.19 14.64
C PRO A 197 -14.13 -1.07 13.60
N PHE A 198 -13.16 -1.11 12.70
CA PHE A 198 -13.07 -0.15 11.59
C PHE A 198 -14.07 -0.49 10.48
N ILE A 199 -14.21 -1.78 10.18
CA ILE A 199 -15.12 -2.32 9.18
C ILE A 199 -16.03 -3.35 9.86
N ARG A 200 -17.28 -3.46 9.42
CA ARG A 200 -18.16 -4.57 9.78
C ARG A 200 -18.42 -5.42 8.56
N TYR A 201 -18.16 -6.72 8.66
CA TYR A 201 -18.56 -7.69 7.65
C TYR A 201 -20.07 -7.68 7.46
N VAL A 202 -20.53 -8.21 6.32
CA VAL A 202 -21.98 -8.39 6.04
C VAL A 202 -22.72 -9.23 7.07
N ASP A 203 -22.03 -10.15 7.76
CA ASP A 203 -22.56 -10.99 8.84
C ASP A 203 -22.59 -10.29 10.22
N GLY A 204 -22.16 -9.03 10.28
CA GLY A 204 -22.11 -8.21 11.50
C GLY A 204 -20.83 -8.35 12.32
N ARG A 205 -19.93 -9.27 11.97
CA ARG A 205 -18.63 -9.42 12.65
C ARG A 205 -17.79 -8.15 12.46
N GLY A 206 -17.04 -7.76 13.50
CA GLY A 206 -16.11 -6.66 13.44
C GLY A 206 -14.80 -7.04 12.75
N GLU A 207 -14.21 -6.08 12.05
CA GLU A 207 -12.90 -6.18 11.41
C GLU A 207 -12.10 -4.91 11.69
N GLY A 208 -10.79 -5.09 11.88
CA GLY A 208 -9.91 -3.99 12.21
C GLY A 208 -10.21 -3.38 13.57
N ALA A 209 -9.70 -2.17 13.80
CA ALA A 209 -9.90 -1.44 15.04
C ALA A 209 -9.77 0.07 14.81
N VAL A 210 -10.48 0.84 15.63
CA VAL A 210 -10.35 2.30 15.72
C VAL A 210 -10.20 2.71 17.18
N ALA A 211 -9.11 3.40 17.50
CA ALA A 211 -8.90 4.03 18.82
C ALA A 211 -8.46 5.49 18.63
N GLY A 212 -9.38 6.43 18.87
CA GLY A 212 -9.13 7.86 18.66
C GLY A 212 -8.79 8.17 17.20
N ASN A 213 -7.54 8.57 16.96
CA ASN A 213 -6.98 8.90 15.65
C ASN A 213 -6.22 7.73 15.00
N VAL A 214 -6.23 6.54 15.58
CA VAL A 214 -5.52 5.37 15.05
C VAL A 214 -6.53 4.38 14.46
N PHE A 215 -6.29 3.99 13.20
CA PHE A 215 -7.12 3.10 12.41
C PHE A 215 -6.30 1.89 11.98
N GLY A 216 -6.90 0.71 12.01
CA GLY A 216 -6.26 -0.52 11.57
C GLY A 216 -7.24 -1.45 10.87
N THR A 217 -6.80 -2.12 9.81
CA THR A 217 -7.56 -3.17 9.11
C THR A 217 -6.61 -4.24 8.56
N HIS A 218 -7.05 -5.49 8.50
CA HIS A 218 -6.36 -6.56 7.78
C HIS A 218 -6.65 -6.54 6.28
N TRP A 219 -7.65 -5.78 5.82
CA TRP A 219 -8.09 -5.80 4.43
C TRP A 219 -7.16 -4.96 3.56
N HIS A 220 -6.54 -5.62 2.61
CA HIS A 220 -5.97 -4.97 1.43
C HIS A 220 -7.08 -4.63 0.43
N GLY A 221 -6.83 -3.65 -0.42
CA GLY A 221 -7.77 -3.19 -1.44
C GLY A 221 -8.98 -2.44 -0.87
N ALA A 222 -9.10 -2.28 0.46
CA ALA A 222 -10.23 -1.59 1.08
C ALA A 222 -10.39 -0.16 0.53
N PHE A 223 -9.27 0.55 0.35
CA PHE A 223 -9.22 1.91 -0.16
C PHE A 223 -9.42 2.01 -1.69
N GLU A 224 -9.54 0.90 -2.40
CA GLU A 224 -10.00 0.89 -3.79
C GLU A 224 -11.51 1.16 -3.87
N SER A 225 -12.25 0.93 -2.77
CA SER A 225 -13.66 1.31 -2.64
C SER A 225 -13.78 2.84 -2.53
N ASP A 226 -14.23 3.48 -3.61
CA ASP A 226 -14.14 4.95 -3.76
C ASP A 226 -14.80 5.74 -2.64
N GLU A 227 -16.04 5.40 -2.26
CA GLU A 227 -16.73 6.13 -1.19
C GLU A 227 -16.07 5.90 0.18
N PHE A 228 -15.60 4.68 0.45
CA PHE A 228 -14.87 4.38 1.68
C PHE A 228 -13.57 5.19 1.76
N ARG A 229 -12.78 5.21 0.68
CA ARG A 229 -11.55 6.00 0.58
C ARG A 229 -11.82 7.47 0.84
N ARG A 230 -12.82 8.06 0.18
CA ARG A 230 -13.18 9.46 0.37
C ARG A 230 -13.59 9.77 1.81
N ARG A 231 -14.39 8.91 2.43
CA ARG A 231 -14.83 9.09 3.83
C ARG A 231 -13.67 9.02 4.80
N PHE A 232 -12.77 8.05 4.60
CA PHE A 232 -11.56 7.95 5.39
C PHE A 232 -10.65 9.17 5.21
N LEU A 233 -10.40 9.63 3.98
CA LEU A 233 -9.54 10.79 3.71
C LEU A 233 -10.13 12.08 4.27
N ALA A 234 -11.46 12.25 4.21
CA ALA A 234 -12.14 13.38 4.84
C ALA A 234 -12.00 13.35 6.37
N GLU A 235 -12.12 12.17 6.99
CA GLU A 235 -11.91 12.01 8.43
C GLU A 235 -10.45 12.24 8.83
N ALA A 236 -9.50 11.71 8.05
CA ALA A 236 -8.07 11.95 8.26
C ALA A 236 -7.73 13.45 8.17
N ALA A 237 -8.26 14.15 7.15
CA ALA A 237 -8.12 15.59 7.03
C ALA A 237 -8.71 16.34 8.23
N ARG A 238 -9.89 15.93 8.71
CA ARG A 238 -10.53 16.52 9.91
C ARG A 238 -9.64 16.35 11.15
N LEU A 239 -9.12 15.16 11.39
CA LEU A 239 -8.22 14.87 12.52
C LEU A 239 -6.90 15.63 12.42
N ALA A 240 -6.40 15.84 11.20
CA ALA A 240 -5.19 16.61 10.94
C ALA A 240 -5.40 18.14 10.92
N GLY A 241 -6.62 18.63 11.13
CA GLY A 241 -6.94 20.07 11.09
C GLY A 241 -6.95 20.68 9.68
N ARG A 242 -7.03 19.87 8.63
CA ARG A 242 -7.05 20.28 7.21
C ARG A 242 -8.46 20.61 6.73
N SER A 243 -9.08 21.61 7.36
CA SER A 243 -10.45 22.03 7.06
C SER A 243 -10.67 22.54 5.63
N GLY A 244 -9.60 22.92 4.93
CA GLY A 244 -9.63 23.34 3.52
C GLY A 244 -9.42 22.20 2.52
N PHE A 245 -9.21 20.96 2.97
CA PHE A 245 -9.18 19.78 2.09
C PHE A 245 -10.60 19.37 1.69
N ALA A 246 -10.78 18.97 0.43
CA ALA A 246 -12.07 18.49 -0.08
C ALA A 246 -11.83 17.32 -1.04
N VAL A 247 -12.54 16.22 -0.80
CA VAL A 247 -12.56 15.04 -1.69
C VAL A 247 -13.30 15.35 -2.98
N ALA A 248 -12.90 14.69 -4.06
CA ALA A 248 -13.53 14.77 -5.37
C ALA A 248 -14.66 13.73 -5.50
N PRO A 249 -15.89 14.13 -5.88
CA PRO A 249 -17.03 13.21 -5.93
C PRO A 249 -16.95 12.19 -7.08
N ASP A 250 -16.06 12.43 -8.05
CA ASP A 250 -15.98 11.75 -9.35
C ASP A 250 -14.71 10.88 -9.52
N THR A 251 -13.89 10.75 -8.47
CA THR A 251 -12.69 9.91 -8.53
C THR A 251 -13.08 8.44 -8.43
N VAL A 252 -12.72 7.66 -9.46
CA VAL A 252 -12.94 6.21 -9.55
C VAL A 252 -11.58 5.52 -9.70
N PHE A 253 -11.18 4.75 -8.69
CA PHE A 253 -9.86 4.10 -8.65
C PHE A 253 -9.70 3.10 -9.79
N ALA A 254 -10.70 2.25 -10.02
CA ALA A 254 -10.66 1.25 -11.09
C ALA A 254 -10.42 1.90 -12.46
N ALA A 255 -11.08 3.02 -12.75
CA ALA A 255 -10.87 3.75 -13.99
C ALA A 255 -9.49 4.43 -14.06
N ALA A 256 -8.93 4.87 -12.93
CA ALA A 256 -7.57 5.39 -12.90
C ALA A 256 -6.54 4.29 -13.19
N ARG A 257 -6.72 3.11 -12.62
CA ARG A 257 -5.88 1.94 -12.86
C ARG A 257 -5.98 1.47 -14.32
N GLU A 258 -7.18 1.39 -14.87
CA GLU A 258 -7.40 1.01 -16.27
C GLU A 258 -6.66 1.96 -17.22
N ARG A 259 -6.74 3.27 -17.01
CA ARG A 259 -6.01 4.26 -17.84
C ARG A 259 -4.50 4.06 -17.81
N THR A 260 -3.93 3.65 -16.68
CA THR A 260 -2.49 3.33 -16.58
C THR A 260 -2.16 2.08 -17.39
N LEU A 261 -3.01 1.06 -17.34
CA LEU A 261 -2.84 -0.18 -18.10
C LEU A 261 -3.01 0.05 -19.61
N ASP A 262 -4.01 0.84 -20.00
CA ASP A 262 -4.23 1.27 -21.39
C ASP A 262 -3.01 2.04 -21.90
N LEU A 263 -2.49 3.00 -21.13
CA LEU A 263 -1.27 3.73 -21.49
C LEU A 263 -0.08 2.78 -21.69
N LEU A 264 0.09 1.77 -20.83
CA LEU A 264 1.13 0.77 -21.03
C LEU A 264 0.89 -0.05 -22.31
N GLY A 265 -0.36 -0.44 -22.58
CA GLY A 265 -0.78 -1.16 -23.77
C GLY A 265 -0.46 -0.37 -25.04
N ASP A 266 -0.88 0.90 -25.09
CA ASP A 266 -0.61 1.82 -26.19
C ASP A 266 0.90 1.96 -26.43
N LEU A 267 1.70 2.13 -25.38
CA LEU A 267 3.15 2.22 -25.51
C LEU A 267 3.77 0.94 -26.07
N VAL A 268 3.26 -0.22 -25.66
CA VAL A 268 3.71 -1.51 -26.18
C VAL A 268 3.32 -1.66 -27.66
N GLU A 269 2.08 -1.30 -28.02
CA GLU A 269 1.58 -1.41 -29.39
C GLU A 269 2.29 -0.44 -30.35
N GLU A 270 2.51 0.80 -29.93
CA GLU A 270 3.10 1.85 -30.76
C GLU A 270 4.63 1.71 -30.91
N HIS A 271 5.31 1.18 -29.89
CA HIS A 271 6.78 1.23 -29.83
C HIS A 271 7.48 -0.13 -29.86
N LEU A 272 6.76 -1.25 -29.81
CA LEU A 272 7.31 -2.59 -29.97
C LEU A 272 6.78 -3.29 -31.23
N ASP A 273 7.60 -4.18 -31.81
CA ASP A 273 7.21 -5.14 -32.83
C ASP A 273 6.36 -6.25 -32.17
N THR A 274 5.09 -5.94 -31.92
CA THR A 274 4.12 -6.87 -31.34
C THR A 274 3.96 -8.13 -32.16
N GLY A 275 4.15 -8.05 -33.49
CA GLY A 275 4.18 -9.23 -34.37
C GLY A 275 5.35 -10.16 -34.05
N ALA A 276 6.54 -9.64 -33.75
CA ALA A 276 7.67 -10.44 -33.29
C ALA A 276 7.44 -11.05 -31.91
N LEU A 277 6.81 -10.31 -31.00
CA LEU A 277 6.43 -10.81 -29.68
C LEU A 277 5.44 -11.98 -29.79
N TRP A 278 4.39 -11.85 -30.60
CA TRP A 278 3.46 -12.93 -30.86
C TRP A 278 4.14 -14.16 -31.45
N ARG A 279 5.04 -13.99 -32.44
CA ARG A 279 5.82 -15.11 -32.98
C ARG A 279 6.64 -15.82 -31.90
N LEU A 280 7.22 -15.10 -30.95
CA LEU A 280 7.97 -15.70 -29.83
C LEU A 280 7.06 -16.50 -28.88
N ILE A 281 5.86 -15.97 -28.59
CA ILE A 281 4.87 -16.63 -27.73
C ILE A 281 4.34 -17.91 -28.40
N GLU A 282 4.01 -17.85 -29.69
CA GLU A 282 3.36 -18.95 -30.41
C GLU A 282 4.35 -20.00 -30.93
N SER A 283 5.52 -19.57 -31.41
CA SER A 283 6.49 -20.43 -32.10
C SER A 283 7.76 -20.68 -31.28
N GLY A 284 7.86 -20.10 -30.09
CA GLY A 284 9.03 -20.22 -29.21
C GLY A 284 10.23 -19.38 -29.66
N THR A 285 11.30 -19.41 -28.87
CA THR A 285 12.50 -18.64 -29.15
C THR A 285 13.23 -19.19 -30.38
N PRO A 286 13.58 -18.36 -31.38
CA PRO A 286 14.41 -18.80 -32.49
C PRO A 286 15.80 -19.23 -31.96
N ARG A 287 16.53 -20.05 -32.74
CA ARG A 287 17.94 -20.33 -32.41
C ARG A 287 18.75 -19.04 -32.48
N LEU A 288 19.15 -18.53 -31.32
CA LEU A 288 19.95 -17.32 -31.18
C LEU A 288 21.43 -17.67 -30.96
N PRO A 289 22.37 -16.80 -31.37
CA PRO A 289 23.77 -16.96 -31.02
C PRO A 289 23.96 -16.97 -29.49
N SER A 290 24.69 -17.96 -28.98
CA SER A 290 25.10 -18.05 -27.57
C SER A 290 26.54 -17.56 -27.41
N ILE A 291 26.79 -16.76 -26.37
CA ILE A 291 28.15 -16.45 -25.91
C ILE A 291 28.45 -17.40 -24.76
N SER A 292 29.45 -18.26 -24.93
CA SER A 292 29.94 -19.17 -23.90
C SER A 292 31.28 -18.64 -23.39
N ALA A 293 31.37 -18.31 -22.11
CA ALA A 293 32.64 -18.00 -21.45
C ALA A 293 33.05 -19.21 -20.60
N VAL A 294 34.27 -19.70 -20.80
CA VAL A 294 34.87 -20.69 -19.91
C VAL A 294 35.62 -19.91 -18.84
N LEU A 295 35.20 -20.04 -17.57
CA LEU A 295 35.98 -19.54 -16.45
C LEU A 295 37.30 -20.33 -16.40
N ALA A 296 38.42 -19.63 -16.58
CA ALA A 296 39.76 -20.17 -16.38
C ALA A 296 40.10 -20.21 -14.89
#